data_AF-A0A453K6U7-F1
#
_entry.id   AF-A0A453K6U7-F1
#
_cell.length_a   1.000
_cell.length_b   1.000
_cell.length_c   1.000
_cell.angle_alpha   90.00
_cell.angle_beta   90.00
_cell.angle_gamma   90.00
#
_symmetry.space_group_name_H-M   'P 1'
#
loop_
_entity.id
_entity.type
_entity.pdbx_description
1 polymer ?
#
loop_
_entity_poly.entity_id
_entity_poly.type
_entity_poly.pdbx_seq_one_letter_code
_entity_poly.pdbx_strand_id
1 'polypeptide(L)'
;GDGASTDTTIPTDSWRQYRVYGTHHSLTWSSLQTTGRKQNLNGGRSAQCATSHGGASVSHANGAPKDSPLPDSLLRDARILYCASPAMGHNKEAHPESNKRVPAIVDALEKLELTPKHRGSQVLEIQNFYPASLDDVARVHSRTYITGLEKAMSKALDEGLIFIEGTGPTYATQTTFAESLLSAGAGITLVDSVVAASKLGLSPPLGFALIRPPGHHAVPEGPMGFCVFGNIAVAARYAQCQHGLKRVMIIDFDVHHGNGTCDAFYDDPDIFFLSTHQVYQTITLHTHC
;
A
#
# COMPACT_ATOMS: atom_id res chain seq x y z
N GLY A 1 -2.08 -15.78 -63.38
CA GLY A 1 -1.05 -14.81 -62.99
C GLY A 1 -1.49 -14.27 -61.66
N ASP A 2 -1.17 -15.02 -60.62
CA ASP A 2 -1.68 -14.91 -59.26
C ASP A 2 -0.95 -13.84 -58.43
N GLY A 3 -1.59 -13.43 -57.32
CA GLY A 3 -0.94 -12.88 -56.12
C GLY A 3 -1.02 -11.36 -55.98
N ALA A 4 -2.07 -10.79 -55.39
CA ALA A 4 -2.36 -10.68 -53.96
C ALA A 4 -1.59 -9.54 -53.25
N SER A 5 -2.33 -8.46 -52.96
CA SER A 5 -1.99 -7.45 -51.96
C SER A 5 -2.02 -8.08 -50.57
N THR A 6 -0.91 -8.04 -49.84
CA THR A 6 -0.87 -8.46 -48.44
C THR A 6 -1.18 -7.26 -47.55
N ASP A 7 -2.44 -7.19 -47.15
CA ASP A 7 -2.92 -6.46 -45.98
C ASP A 7 -2.45 -7.22 -44.72
N THR A 8 -1.45 -6.70 -44.00
CA THR A 8 -1.02 -7.29 -42.73
C THR A 8 -1.83 -6.70 -41.59
N THR A 9 -3.01 -7.28 -41.39
CA THR A 9 -3.78 -7.23 -40.16
C THR A 9 -2.98 -7.85 -39.01
N ILE A 10 -2.80 -7.09 -37.93
CA ILE A 10 -2.18 -7.56 -36.69
C ILE A 10 -3.24 -8.36 -35.92
N PRO A 11 -2.97 -9.62 -35.49
CA PRO A 11 -3.94 -10.38 -34.72
C PRO A 11 -4.08 -9.78 -33.31
N THR A 12 -5.23 -9.17 -33.04
CA THR A 12 -5.67 -8.83 -31.68
C THR A 12 -6.29 -10.08 -31.05
N ASP A 13 -5.47 -11.00 -30.54
CA ASP A 13 -5.97 -12.07 -29.67
C ASP A 13 -4.85 -12.69 -28.82
N SER A 14 -4.72 -12.22 -27.57
CA SER A 14 -4.28 -13.05 -26.43
C SER A 14 -4.38 -12.31 -25.08
N TRP A 15 -5.46 -11.56 -24.84
CA TRP A 15 -5.89 -11.27 -23.48
C TRP A 15 -6.82 -12.40 -23.03
N ARG A 16 -6.24 -13.50 -22.55
CA ARG A 16 -7.02 -14.50 -21.81
C ARG A 16 -7.54 -13.84 -20.54
N GLN A 17 -8.80 -13.43 -20.58
CA GLN A 17 -9.62 -13.06 -19.44
C GLN A 17 -9.43 -14.05 -18.29
N TYR A 18 -8.93 -13.58 -17.16
CA TYR A 18 -9.22 -14.22 -15.89
C TYR A 18 -10.70 -13.98 -15.58
N ARG A 19 -11.52 -15.01 -15.80
CA ARG A 19 -12.94 -15.04 -15.41
C ARG A 19 -13.01 -15.04 -13.89
N VAL A 20 -13.49 -13.95 -13.30
CA VAL A 20 -14.10 -14.00 -11.96
C VAL A 20 -15.53 -14.48 -12.17
N TYR A 21 -15.81 -15.74 -11.83
CA TYR A 21 -17.16 -16.27 -11.83
C TYR A 21 -17.93 -15.70 -10.63
N GLY A 22 -18.75 -14.68 -10.89
CA GLY A 22 -19.87 -14.31 -10.03
C GLY A 22 -21.18 -14.70 -10.70
N THR A 23 -21.77 -15.81 -10.28
CA THR A 23 -23.17 -16.18 -10.54
C THR A 23 -23.82 -16.36 -9.16
N HIS A 24 -24.91 -15.71 -8.77
CA HIS A 24 -26.20 -15.64 -9.47
C HIS A 24 -27.10 -14.47 -9.00
N HIS A 25 -27.80 -13.93 -10.00
CA HIS A 25 -29.17 -13.39 -10.06
C HIS A 25 -29.59 -12.06 -9.42
N SER A 26 -30.27 -11.31 -10.30
CA SER A 26 -30.88 -10.00 -10.20
C SER A 26 -32.14 -9.99 -9.34
N LEU A 27 -32.28 -8.99 -8.46
CA LEU A 27 -33.59 -8.51 -8.01
C LEU A 27 -33.59 -6.97 -7.95
N THR A 28 -34.64 -6.43 -8.54
CA THR A 28 -34.98 -5.03 -8.76
C THR A 28 -35.23 -4.27 -7.46
N TRP A 29 -34.78 -3.03 -7.42
CA TRP A 29 -35.01 -2.05 -6.35
C TRP A 29 -36.51 -1.76 -6.16
N SER A 30 -37.08 -2.18 -5.04
CA SER A 30 -38.23 -1.47 -4.44
C SER A 30 -38.25 -1.65 -2.93
N SER A 31 -38.37 -0.49 -2.25
CA SER A 31 -38.71 -0.26 -0.84
C SER A 31 -37.81 -0.82 0.28
N LEU A 32 -37.26 0.12 1.06
CA LEU A 32 -36.79 -0.04 2.44
C LEU A 32 -37.86 -0.75 3.30
N GLN A 33 -37.48 -1.85 3.95
CA GLN A 33 -37.98 -2.22 5.27
C GLN A 33 -36.83 -2.82 6.11
N THR A 34 -36.56 -2.18 7.24
CA THR A 34 -35.63 -2.62 8.26
C THR A 34 -36.24 -3.76 9.06
N THR A 35 -35.77 -4.99 8.85
CA THR A 35 -35.99 -6.10 9.79
C THR A 35 -34.71 -6.37 10.56
N GLY A 36 -34.63 -5.80 11.76
CA GLY A 36 -33.52 -5.99 12.69
C GLY A 36 -33.42 -7.44 13.14
N ARG A 37 -32.25 -8.05 12.95
CA ARG A 37 -31.86 -9.29 13.61
C ARG A 37 -31.00 -8.92 14.81
N LYS A 38 -31.52 -9.10 16.02
CA LYS A 38 -30.77 -8.94 17.28
C LYS A 38 -29.51 -9.81 17.22
N GLN A 39 -28.34 -9.18 17.19
CA GLN A 39 -27.09 -9.83 17.55
C GLN A 39 -26.79 -9.51 19.01
N ASN A 40 -26.54 -10.56 19.78
CA ASN A 40 -26.06 -10.46 21.15
C ASN A 40 -24.69 -9.77 21.15
N LEU A 41 -24.66 -8.52 21.60
CA LEU A 41 -23.44 -7.83 21.99
C LEU A 41 -22.98 -8.44 23.32
N ASN A 42 -22.01 -9.35 23.26
CA ASN A 42 -21.15 -9.66 24.40
C ASN A 42 -19.80 -10.18 23.90
N GLY A 43 -18.75 -9.39 24.16
CA GLY A 43 -17.36 -9.75 23.92
C GLY A 43 -16.66 -8.76 22.99
N GLY A 44 -16.17 -7.65 23.55
CA GLY A 44 -15.21 -6.79 22.85
C GLY A 44 -13.93 -7.58 22.57
N ARG A 45 -13.74 -8.00 21.32
CA ARG A 45 -12.45 -8.48 20.84
C ARG A 45 -11.61 -7.25 20.53
N SER A 46 -10.61 -6.98 21.37
CA SER A 46 -9.53 -6.05 21.05
C SER A 46 -8.84 -6.51 19.76
N ALA A 47 -8.39 -5.58 18.91
CA ALA A 47 -7.39 -5.83 17.87
C ALA A 47 -6.23 -6.66 18.45
N GLN A 48 -6.26 -7.98 18.25
CA GLN A 48 -5.22 -8.86 18.77
C GLN A 48 -4.09 -8.86 17.74
N CYS A 49 -3.06 -8.06 18.00
CA CYS A 49 -1.74 -8.32 17.44
C CYS A 49 -1.30 -9.69 17.98
N ALA A 50 -1.52 -10.75 17.21
CA ALA A 50 -1.26 -12.11 17.65
C ALA A 50 0.24 -12.28 17.97
N THR A 51 0.57 -12.48 19.24
CA THR A 51 1.83 -13.10 19.63
C THR A 51 1.68 -14.61 19.42
N SER A 52 2.37 -15.18 18.43
CA SER A 52 2.41 -16.64 18.24
C SER A 52 3.11 -17.30 19.42
N HIS A 53 2.38 -18.10 20.20
CA HIS A 53 2.98 -19.00 21.18
C HIS A 53 3.45 -20.29 20.49
N GLY A 54 4.77 -20.40 20.29
CA GLY A 54 5.47 -21.63 19.93
C GLY A 54 6.87 -21.57 20.51
N GLY A 55 7.19 -22.48 21.43
CA GLY A 55 8.36 -22.41 22.30
C GLY A 55 9.70 -22.40 21.56
N ALA A 56 10.39 -21.26 21.63
CA ALA A 56 11.83 -21.11 21.75
C ALA A 56 12.06 -19.66 22.20
N SER A 57 12.89 -19.46 23.22
CA SER A 57 13.21 -18.13 23.76
C SER A 57 13.92 -17.28 22.70
N VAL A 58 13.15 -16.52 21.93
CA VAL A 58 13.63 -15.43 21.09
C VAL A 58 13.36 -14.14 21.88
N SER A 59 14.42 -13.36 22.09
CA SER A 59 14.35 -12.07 22.78
C SER A 59 13.24 -11.19 22.20
N HIS A 60 12.23 -10.88 23.02
CA HIS A 60 11.19 -9.90 22.71
C HIS A 60 11.80 -8.49 22.63
N ALA A 61 12.36 -8.16 21.47
CA ALA A 61 12.45 -6.78 21.02
C ALA A 61 11.19 -6.48 20.22
N ASN A 62 10.03 -6.41 20.89
CA ASN A 62 8.87 -5.73 20.33
C ASN A 62 9.32 -4.28 20.13
N GLY A 63 9.65 -3.91 18.89
CA GLY A 63 10.12 -2.58 18.56
C GLY A 63 9.08 -1.56 19.00
N ALA A 64 9.42 -0.78 20.03
CA ALA A 64 8.63 0.34 20.48
C ALA A 64 8.32 1.29 19.29
N PRO A 65 7.28 2.14 19.40
CA PRO A 65 7.09 3.24 18.46
C PRO A 65 8.42 3.95 18.25
N LYS A 66 8.81 4.14 16.99
CA LYS A 66 10.01 4.92 16.71
C LYS A 66 9.63 6.37 16.95
N ASP A 67 10.40 7.07 17.79
CA ASP A 67 10.19 8.50 17.96
C ASP A 67 10.28 9.18 16.59
N SER A 68 9.48 10.24 16.40
CA SER A 68 9.49 11.03 15.17
C SER A 68 10.93 11.48 14.87
N PRO A 69 11.43 11.34 13.62
CA PRO A 69 12.75 11.81 13.24
C PRO A 69 12.88 13.35 13.29
N LEU A 70 11.75 14.07 13.41
CA LEU A 70 11.69 15.52 13.51
C LEU A 70 11.47 15.99 14.96
N PRO A 71 12.16 17.06 15.41
CA PRO A 71 11.95 17.66 16.72
C PRO A 71 10.57 18.33 16.85
N ASP A 72 10.02 18.31 18.07
CA ASP A 72 8.70 18.89 18.40
C ASP A 72 8.50 20.33 17.93
N SER A 73 9.55 21.16 17.96
CA SER A 73 9.48 22.55 17.52
C SER A 73 9.10 22.66 16.03
N LEU A 74 9.65 21.80 15.17
CA LEU A 74 9.32 21.77 13.75
C LEU A 74 7.92 21.20 13.49
N LEU A 75 7.51 20.21 14.30
CA LEU A 75 6.20 19.57 14.14
C LEU A 75 5.01 20.50 14.48
N ARG A 76 5.20 21.48 15.38
CA ARG A 76 4.12 22.42 15.77
C ARG A 76 3.69 23.35 14.64
N ASP A 77 4.63 23.78 13.81
CA ASP A 77 4.37 24.74 12.74
C ASP A 77 4.03 24.05 11.40
N ALA A 78 4.38 22.77 11.27
CA ALA A 78 4.12 21.98 10.08
C ALA A 78 2.62 21.90 9.75
N ARG A 79 2.32 21.87 8.45
CA ARG A 79 1.00 21.55 7.89
C ARG A 79 1.06 20.31 7.02
N ILE A 80 2.18 20.08 6.36
CA ILE A 80 2.46 18.88 5.56
C ILE A 80 3.82 18.32 5.96
N LEU A 81 3.86 17.03 6.22
CA LEU A 81 5.08 16.23 6.30
C LEU A 81 5.08 15.30 5.08
N TYR A 82 6.17 15.21 4.34
CA TYR A 82 6.26 14.27 3.24
C TYR A 82 7.58 13.49 3.21
N CYS A 83 7.51 12.26 2.71
CA CYS A 83 8.66 11.41 2.41
C CYS A 83 8.67 11.12 0.91
N ALA A 84 9.84 11.14 0.28
CA ALA A 84 10.01 10.74 -1.11
C ALA A 84 10.88 9.47 -1.20
N SER A 85 10.31 8.36 -1.65
CA SER A 85 11.02 7.10 -1.94
C SER A 85 10.81 6.75 -3.41
N PRO A 86 11.70 7.21 -4.31
CA PRO A 86 11.47 7.08 -5.74
C PRO A 86 11.73 5.69 -6.28
N ALA A 87 12.36 4.78 -5.53
CA ALA A 87 12.78 3.44 -5.95
C ALA A 87 13.48 3.44 -7.32
N MET A 88 14.66 4.07 -7.38
CA MET A 88 15.40 4.29 -8.63
C MET A 88 15.88 3.00 -9.29
N GLY A 89 16.19 1.96 -8.51
CA GLY A 89 16.64 0.66 -9.02
C GLY A 89 15.51 -0.26 -9.47
N HIS A 90 14.28 -0.04 -8.98
CA HIS A 90 13.07 -0.76 -9.40
C HIS A 90 12.52 -0.11 -10.66
N ASN A 91 13.13 -0.44 -11.80
CA ASN A 91 12.75 0.15 -13.08
C ASN A 91 12.77 -0.87 -14.21
N LYS A 92 11.76 -0.77 -15.08
CA LYS A 92 11.70 -1.42 -16.38
C LYS A 92 11.48 -0.36 -17.45
N GLU A 93 12.32 -0.36 -18.48
CA GLU A 93 12.20 0.60 -19.57
C GLU A 93 10.84 0.49 -20.28
N ALA A 94 10.28 1.64 -20.67
CA ALA A 94 8.95 1.79 -21.31
C ALA A 94 7.76 1.24 -20.50
N HIS A 95 7.94 0.82 -19.25
CA HIS A 95 6.86 0.36 -18.39
C HIS A 95 6.12 1.54 -17.74
N PRO A 96 4.77 1.50 -17.62
CA PRO A 96 4.01 2.60 -17.03
C PRO A 96 4.37 2.84 -15.55
N GLU A 97 4.56 1.76 -14.79
CA GLU A 97 5.18 1.83 -13.47
C GLU A 97 6.71 1.96 -13.67
N SER A 98 7.27 3.15 -13.43
CA SER A 98 8.69 3.46 -13.69
C SER A 98 9.27 4.44 -12.69
N ASN A 99 10.61 4.44 -12.57
CA ASN A 99 11.36 5.30 -11.64
C ASN A 99 11.31 6.80 -11.95
N LYS A 100 10.67 7.19 -13.05
CA LYS A 100 10.44 8.59 -13.41
C LYS A 100 9.25 9.22 -12.68
N ARG A 101 8.32 8.40 -12.15
CA ARG A 101 7.04 8.87 -11.60
C ARG A 101 7.21 9.77 -10.37
N VAL A 102 7.95 9.32 -9.35
CA VAL A 102 8.15 10.11 -8.12
C VAL A 102 8.99 11.36 -8.39
N PRO A 103 10.13 11.31 -9.11
CA PRO A 103 10.86 12.51 -9.50
C PRO A 103 9.99 13.52 -10.25
N ALA A 104 9.15 13.08 -11.19
CA ALA A 104 8.25 13.99 -11.91
C ALA A 104 7.26 14.72 -10.98
N ILE A 105 6.77 14.05 -9.93
CA ILE A 105 5.90 14.68 -8.93
C ILE A 105 6.70 15.69 -8.09
N VAL A 106 7.89 15.32 -7.62
CA VAL A 106 8.77 16.22 -6.84
C VAL A 106 9.14 17.46 -7.65
N ASP A 107 9.49 17.31 -8.92
CA ASP A 107 9.76 18.42 -9.85
C ASP A 107 8.54 19.32 -10.03
N ALA A 108 7.34 18.74 -10.13
CA ALA A 108 6.10 19.50 -10.24
C ALA A 108 5.80 20.28 -8.94
N LEU A 109 6.03 19.68 -7.77
CA LEU A 109 5.89 20.35 -6.48
C LEU A 109 6.87 21.53 -6.35
N GLU A 110 8.12 21.37 -6.77
CA GLU A 110 9.11 22.46 -6.78
C GLU A 110 8.66 23.60 -7.72
N LYS A 111 8.22 23.28 -8.94
CA LYS A 111 7.72 24.27 -9.92
C LYS A 111 6.47 25.02 -9.45
N LEU A 112 5.61 24.37 -8.68
CA LEU A 112 4.41 24.97 -8.08
C LEU A 112 4.70 25.67 -6.74
N GLU A 113 5.98 25.76 -6.35
CA GLU A 113 6.41 26.36 -5.09
C GLU A 113 5.79 25.69 -3.86
N LEU A 114 5.60 24.36 -3.89
CA LEU A 114 4.99 23.56 -2.81
C LEU A 114 6.01 22.78 -1.97
N THR A 115 7.29 23.13 -2.07
CA THR A 115 8.41 22.47 -1.36
C THR A 115 8.83 23.25 -0.11
N PRO A 116 9.63 22.65 0.80
CA PRO A 116 10.13 23.32 2.00
C PRO A 116 10.89 24.62 1.68
N LYS A 117 11.60 24.65 0.53
CA LYS A 117 12.31 25.84 0.04
C LYS A 117 11.41 27.07 -0.10
N HIS A 118 10.15 26.88 -0.51
CA HIS A 118 9.22 27.96 -0.77
C HIS A 118 8.17 28.15 0.33
N ARG A 119 7.85 27.09 1.09
CA ARG A 119 6.82 27.11 2.14
C ARG A 119 7.38 27.12 3.57
N GLY A 120 8.70 27.07 3.74
CA GLY A 120 9.36 27.14 5.04
C GLY A 120 8.89 26.01 5.96
N SER A 121 8.66 26.33 7.24
CA SER A 121 8.26 25.35 8.26
C SER A 121 6.86 24.75 8.05
N GLN A 122 6.04 25.29 7.14
CA GLN A 122 4.70 24.75 6.87
C GLN A 122 4.74 23.43 6.07
N VAL A 123 5.80 23.20 5.29
CA VAL A 123 5.99 21.96 4.53
C VAL A 123 7.38 21.42 4.86
N LEU A 124 7.43 20.21 5.40
CA LEU A 124 8.69 19.57 5.79
C LEU A 124 8.87 18.25 5.03
N GLU A 125 10.06 18.07 4.50
CA GLU A 125 10.50 16.79 3.97
C GLU A 125 11.21 15.99 5.08
N ILE A 126 10.75 14.76 5.30
CA ILE A 126 11.47 13.79 6.12
C ILE A 126 12.39 13.01 5.20
N GLN A 127 13.68 13.38 5.21
CA GLN A 127 14.70 12.73 4.37
C GLN A 127 15.25 11.45 5.00
N ASN A 128 15.26 11.39 6.34
CA ASN A 128 15.82 10.27 7.10
C ASN A 128 14.69 9.38 7.61
N PHE A 129 14.30 8.42 6.79
CA PHE A 129 13.41 7.33 7.18
C PHE A 129 14.05 5.98 6.85
N TYR A 130 13.62 4.95 7.57
CA TYR A 130 14.22 3.62 7.49
C TYR A 130 13.27 2.64 6.81
N PRO A 131 13.80 1.57 6.18
CA PRO A 131 12.98 0.46 5.73
C PRO A 131 12.09 -0.10 6.86
N ALA A 132 10.88 -0.51 6.49
CA ALA A 132 10.03 -1.31 7.36
C ALA A 132 10.78 -2.57 7.79
N SER A 133 10.62 -2.98 9.05
CA SER A 133 11.16 -4.26 9.48
C SER A 133 10.36 -5.40 8.84
N LEU A 134 10.97 -6.59 8.72
CA LEU A 134 10.24 -7.76 8.25
C LEU A 134 9.04 -8.08 9.16
N ASP A 135 9.13 -7.76 10.44
CA ASP A 135 8.03 -7.92 11.40
C ASP A 135 6.89 -6.96 11.10
N ASP A 136 7.19 -5.72 10.70
CA ASP A 136 6.17 -4.76 10.27
C ASP A 136 5.40 -5.27 9.05
N VAL A 137 6.12 -5.77 8.05
CA VAL A 137 5.52 -6.36 6.84
C VAL A 137 4.74 -7.63 7.16
N ALA A 138 5.25 -8.45 8.08
CA ALA A 138 4.63 -9.73 8.44
C ALA A 138 3.34 -9.62 9.27
N ARG A 139 2.94 -8.41 9.68
CA ARG A 139 1.60 -8.19 10.26
C ARG A 139 0.50 -8.16 9.19
N VAL A 140 0.89 -8.14 7.91
CA VAL A 140 -0.03 -8.13 6.76
C VAL A 140 0.28 -9.28 5.80
N HIS A 141 1.56 -9.55 5.57
CA HIS A 141 2.03 -10.54 4.60
C HIS A 141 2.51 -11.81 5.28
N SER A 142 2.32 -12.97 4.66
CA SER A 142 2.83 -14.22 5.20
C SER A 142 4.36 -14.23 5.18
N ARG A 143 4.98 -14.83 6.21
CA ARG A 143 6.45 -14.99 6.26
C ARG A 143 6.97 -15.78 5.06
N THR A 144 6.21 -16.78 4.63
CA THR A 144 6.52 -17.59 3.45
C THR A 144 6.62 -16.72 2.21
N TYR A 145 5.67 -15.81 1.99
CA TYR A 145 5.73 -14.85 0.90
C TYR A 145 6.97 -13.94 1.01
N ILE A 146 7.19 -13.31 2.17
CA ILE A 146 8.33 -12.41 2.40
C ILE A 146 9.67 -13.10 2.08
N THR A 147 9.90 -14.29 2.64
CA THR A 147 11.14 -15.05 2.41
C THR A 147 11.24 -15.56 0.97
N GLY A 148 10.11 -15.93 0.35
CA GLY A 148 10.08 -16.34 -1.05
C GLY A 148 10.48 -15.21 -1.99
N LEU A 149 9.96 -14.01 -1.74
CA LEU A 149 10.30 -12.81 -2.50
C LEU A 149 11.79 -12.44 -2.35
N GLU A 150 12.31 -12.41 -1.12
CA GLU A 150 13.72 -12.12 -0.85
C GLU A 150 14.67 -13.07 -1.62
N LYS A 151 14.33 -14.36 -1.63
CA LYS A 151 15.07 -15.39 -2.39
C LYS A 151 14.95 -15.22 -3.90
N ALA A 152 13.74 -14.96 -4.41
CA ALA A 152 13.52 -14.72 -5.83
C ALA A 152 14.36 -13.53 -6.32
N MET A 153 14.50 -12.52 -5.46
CA MET A 153 15.25 -11.33 -5.74
C MET A 153 16.76 -11.47 -5.67
N SER A 154 17.25 -12.38 -4.84
CA SER A 154 18.66 -12.78 -4.88
C SER A 154 19.00 -13.45 -6.22
N LYS A 155 18.06 -14.13 -6.88
CA LYS A 155 18.25 -14.68 -8.24
C LYS A 155 18.20 -13.60 -9.33
N ALA A 156 17.40 -12.56 -9.14
CA ALA A 156 17.36 -11.41 -10.05
C ALA A 156 18.71 -10.67 -10.14
N LEU A 157 19.61 -10.83 -9.16
CA LEU A 157 20.99 -10.38 -9.24
C LEU A 157 21.73 -11.01 -10.45
N ASP A 158 21.46 -12.28 -10.71
CA ASP A 158 22.11 -13.05 -11.77
C ASP A 158 21.37 -12.93 -13.12
N GLU A 159 20.04 -12.83 -13.09
CA GLU A 159 19.17 -12.88 -14.28
C GLU A 159 18.65 -11.49 -14.75
N GLY A 160 18.83 -10.45 -13.94
CA GLY A 160 18.35 -9.10 -14.23
C GLY A 160 16.86 -8.89 -13.88
N LEU A 161 16.02 -8.65 -14.88
CA LEU A 161 14.59 -8.40 -14.69
C LEU A 161 13.82 -9.73 -14.60
N ILE A 162 13.10 -9.95 -13.51
CA ILE A 162 12.22 -11.11 -13.35
C ILE A 162 10.74 -10.71 -13.37
N PHE A 163 9.88 -11.58 -13.88
CA PHE A 163 8.43 -11.44 -13.76
C PHE A 163 7.93 -12.39 -12.68
N ILE A 164 7.07 -11.89 -11.79
CA ILE A 164 6.44 -12.73 -10.77
C ILE A 164 5.16 -13.30 -11.39
N GLU A 165 5.23 -14.57 -11.80
CA GLU A 165 4.11 -15.29 -12.42
C GLU A 165 2.95 -15.52 -11.44
N GLY A 166 1.73 -15.67 -11.97
CA GLY A 166 0.56 -16.12 -11.21
C GLY A 166 -0.24 -15.02 -10.50
N THR A 167 0.22 -13.76 -10.52
CA THR A 167 -0.40 -12.68 -9.75
C THR A 167 -0.63 -11.38 -10.53
N GLY A 168 -0.70 -11.44 -11.85
CA GLY A 168 -0.80 -10.25 -12.72
C GLY A 168 0.57 -9.65 -13.07
N PRO A 169 0.62 -8.52 -13.81
CA PRO A 169 1.89 -8.00 -14.30
C PRO A 169 2.68 -7.36 -13.15
N THR A 170 3.59 -8.10 -12.52
CA THR A 170 4.54 -7.54 -11.55
C THR A 170 5.95 -7.90 -11.96
N TYR A 171 6.77 -6.89 -12.26
CA TYR A 171 8.20 -7.08 -12.52
C TYR A 171 8.99 -6.86 -11.23
N ALA A 172 10.17 -7.46 -11.15
CA ALA A 172 11.14 -7.16 -10.11
C ALA A 172 12.55 -7.08 -10.70
N THR A 173 13.36 -6.27 -10.05
CA THR A 173 14.81 -6.10 -10.22
C THR A 173 15.48 -6.46 -8.91
N GLN A 174 16.82 -6.60 -8.89
CA GLN A 174 17.58 -6.88 -7.66
C GLN A 174 17.30 -5.93 -6.47
N THR A 175 16.85 -4.69 -6.70
CA THR A 175 16.64 -3.68 -5.63
C THR A 175 15.20 -3.61 -5.10
N THR A 176 14.24 -4.16 -5.84
CA THR A 176 12.80 -4.21 -5.53
C THR A 176 12.46 -4.56 -4.08
N PHE A 177 13.14 -5.51 -3.42
CA PHE A 177 12.84 -5.95 -2.05
C PHE A 177 13.16 -4.82 -1.08
N ALA A 178 14.41 -4.34 -1.13
CA ALA A 178 14.89 -3.27 -0.29
C ALA A 178 14.10 -1.97 -0.53
N GLU A 179 13.79 -1.65 -1.79
CA GLU A 179 13.01 -0.48 -2.14
C GLU A 179 11.53 -0.60 -1.73
N SER A 180 10.95 -1.80 -1.74
CA SER A 180 9.61 -2.05 -1.21
C SER A 180 9.55 -1.93 0.31
N LEU A 181 10.58 -2.40 1.03
CA LEU A 181 10.70 -2.16 2.46
C LEU A 181 10.84 -0.67 2.78
N LEU A 182 11.61 0.06 1.96
CA LEU A 182 11.76 1.52 2.10
C LEU A 182 10.45 2.27 1.82
N SER A 183 9.68 1.83 0.81
CA SER A 183 8.34 2.34 0.49
C SER A 183 7.38 2.19 1.68
N ALA A 184 7.29 0.98 2.25
CA ALA A 184 6.47 0.72 3.44
C ALA A 184 6.98 1.51 4.67
N GLY A 185 8.30 1.61 4.84
CA GLY A 185 8.95 2.32 5.93
C GLY A 185 8.69 3.83 5.93
N ALA A 186 8.58 4.45 4.76
CA ALA A 186 8.16 5.84 4.61
C ALA A 186 6.74 6.07 5.17
N GLY A 187 5.81 5.14 4.89
CA GLY A 187 4.45 5.18 5.44
C GLY A 187 4.43 5.06 6.96
N ILE A 188 5.21 4.12 7.52
CA ILE A 188 5.40 3.96 8.97
C ILE A 188 5.93 5.26 9.59
N THR A 189 6.96 5.84 9.01
CA THR A 189 7.59 7.07 9.53
C THR A 189 6.60 8.23 9.55
N LEU A 190 5.76 8.37 8.53
CA LEU A 190 4.72 9.40 8.51
C LEU A 190 3.64 9.15 9.57
N VAL A 191 3.27 7.89 9.84
CA VAL A 191 2.38 7.55 10.95
C VAL A 191 2.99 7.99 12.28
N ASP A 192 4.25 7.63 12.53
CA ASP A 192 4.97 8.03 13.75
C ASP A 192 4.98 9.56 13.92
N SER A 193 5.36 10.29 12.87
CA SER A 193 5.45 11.76 12.92
C SER A 193 4.10 12.45 13.08
N VAL A 194 3.04 12.00 12.40
CA VAL A 194 1.69 12.57 12.54
C VAL A 194 1.13 12.27 13.94
N VAL A 195 1.32 11.05 14.45
CA VAL A 195 0.89 10.71 15.81
C VAL A 195 1.67 11.50 16.85
N ALA A 196 2.99 11.67 16.69
CA ALA A 196 3.79 12.51 17.57
C ALA A 196 3.28 13.96 17.56
N ALA A 197 3.08 14.55 16.39
CA ALA A 197 2.57 15.91 16.24
C ALA A 197 1.16 16.08 16.83
N SER A 198 0.30 15.06 16.74
CA SER A 198 -1.04 15.08 17.32
C SER A 198 -1.05 15.21 18.85
N LYS A 199 0.04 14.84 19.52
CA LYS A 199 0.22 15.02 20.97
C LYS A 199 0.60 16.46 21.34
N LEU A 200 1.03 17.27 20.37
CA LEU A 200 1.54 18.62 20.59
C LEU A 200 0.48 19.72 20.42
N GLY A 201 -0.66 19.42 19.79
CA GLY A 201 -1.73 20.38 19.55
C GLY A 201 -2.93 19.80 18.80
N LEU A 202 -3.97 20.62 18.60
CA LEU A 202 -5.26 20.20 18.03
C LEU A 202 -5.28 20.09 16.50
N SER A 203 -4.20 20.49 15.83
CA SER A 203 -4.11 20.52 14.36
C SER A 203 -2.81 19.87 13.89
N PRO A 204 -2.68 18.54 14.00
CA PRO A 204 -1.51 17.83 13.47
C PRO A 204 -1.38 18.05 11.95
N PRO A 205 -0.15 18.01 11.41
CA PRO A 205 0.08 18.08 9.98
C PRO A 205 -0.47 16.84 9.26
N LEU A 206 -0.70 17.00 7.95
CA LEU A 206 -0.98 15.88 7.06
C LEU A 206 0.32 15.17 6.68
N GLY A 207 0.29 13.84 6.62
CA GLY A 207 1.39 13.04 6.07
C GLY A 207 1.17 12.71 4.60
N PHE A 208 2.20 12.83 3.77
CA PHE A 208 2.14 12.52 2.34
C PHE A 208 3.32 11.67 1.88
N ALA A 209 3.06 10.42 1.47
CA ALA A 209 4.09 9.48 1.05
C ALA A 209 4.20 9.45 -0.48
N LEU A 210 5.27 10.01 -1.03
CA LEU A 210 5.62 9.93 -2.45
C LEU A 210 6.50 8.71 -2.70
N ILE A 211 5.87 7.54 -2.79
CA ILE A 211 6.59 6.26 -2.68
C ILE A 211 6.34 5.33 -3.87
N ARG A 212 7.36 4.51 -4.15
CA ARG A 212 7.33 3.35 -5.06
C ARG A 212 8.14 2.20 -4.45
N PRO A 213 7.84 0.94 -4.79
CA PRO A 213 6.69 0.45 -5.59
C PRO A 213 5.33 0.69 -4.90
N PRO A 214 4.20 0.63 -5.63
CA PRO A 214 2.86 0.75 -5.05
C PRO A 214 2.49 -0.46 -4.16
N GLY A 215 1.33 -0.43 -3.50
CA GLY A 215 0.98 -1.44 -2.50
C GLY A 215 -0.45 -1.99 -2.50
N HIS A 216 -1.46 -1.26 -2.96
CA HIS A 216 -2.87 -1.60 -2.66
C HIS A 216 -3.39 -2.92 -3.27
N HIS A 217 -2.70 -3.49 -4.27
CA HIS A 217 -3.02 -4.79 -4.85
C HIS A 217 -2.30 -5.97 -4.19
N ALA A 218 -1.24 -5.72 -3.40
CA ALA A 218 -0.47 -6.79 -2.78
C ALA A 218 -1.30 -7.50 -1.70
N VAL A 219 -1.69 -8.73 -2.00
CA VAL A 219 -2.48 -9.59 -1.11
C VAL A 219 -1.56 -10.21 -0.04
N PRO A 220 -2.10 -10.69 1.10
CA PRO A 220 -1.28 -11.27 2.17
C PRO A 220 -0.29 -12.36 1.73
N GLU A 221 -0.63 -13.12 0.68
CA GLU A 221 0.18 -14.24 0.19
C GLU A 221 1.01 -13.92 -1.06
N GLY A 222 1.01 -12.68 -1.58
CA GLY A 222 1.77 -12.39 -2.79
C GLY A 222 1.67 -10.97 -3.37
N PRO A 223 2.57 -10.64 -4.30
CA PRO A 223 2.55 -9.38 -5.02
C PRO A 223 1.47 -9.41 -6.11
N MET A 224 0.94 -8.28 -6.55
CA MET A 224 -0.01 -8.22 -7.69
C MET A 224 -0.09 -6.80 -8.25
N GLY A 225 -0.35 -6.64 -9.55
CA GLY A 225 -0.62 -5.31 -10.14
C GLY A 225 0.47 -4.28 -9.85
N PHE A 226 1.73 -4.64 -10.08
CA PHE A 226 2.93 -3.84 -9.73
C PHE A 226 3.20 -3.66 -8.23
N CYS A 227 2.28 -4.08 -7.36
CA CYS A 227 2.41 -3.94 -5.92
C CYS A 227 3.19 -5.12 -5.34
N VAL A 228 4.15 -4.80 -4.48
CA VAL A 228 5.01 -5.81 -3.84
C VAL A 228 4.58 -5.99 -2.39
N PHE A 229 4.72 -4.97 -1.55
CA PHE A 229 4.16 -4.98 -0.20
C PHE A 229 3.00 -3.99 -0.10
N GLY A 230 1.99 -4.36 0.68
CA GLY A 230 0.82 -3.54 0.97
C GLY A 230 1.16 -2.35 1.85
N ASN A 231 1.76 -1.28 1.29
CA ASN A 231 2.26 -0.12 2.04
C ASN A 231 1.22 0.48 3.00
N ILE A 232 -0.01 0.71 2.53
CA ILE A 232 -1.10 1.28 3.33
C ILE A 232 -1.60 0.28 4.38
N ALA A 233 -1.68 -1.01 4.03
CA ALA A 233 -2.05 -2.04 4.99
C ALA A 233 -1.01 -2.17 6.10
N VAL A 234 0.28 -2.12 5.78
CA VAL A 234 1.37 -2.14 6.75
C VAL A 234 1.30 -0.90 7.66
N ALA A 235 1.09 0.29 7.09
CA ALA A 235 0.95 1.53 7.87
C ALA A 235 -0.27 1.51 8.81
N ALA A 236 -1.43 1.04 8.34
CA ALA A 236 -2.64 0.94 9.16
C ALA A 236 -2.47 -0.07 10.31
N ARG A 237 -1.91 -1.24 10.01
CA ARG A 237 -1.64 -2.28 11.01
C ARG A 237 -0.55 -1.84 12.00
N TYR A 238 0.46 -1.11 11.54
CA TYR A 238 1.46 -0.47 12.40
C TYR A 238 0.81 0.53 13.35
N ALA A 239 -0.07 1.39 12.85
CA ALA A 239 -0.79 2.38 13.66
C ALA A 239 -1.65 1.72 14.76
N GLN A 240 -2.33 0.61 14.44
CA GLN A 240 -3.07 -0.19 15.43
C GLN A 240 -2.12 -0.80 16.48
N CYS A 241 -1.09 -1.53 16.05
CA CYS A 241 -0.24 -2.30 16.97
C CYS A 241 0.72 -1.44 17.80
N GLN A 242 1.26 -0.36 17.24
CA GLN A 242 2.30 0.45 17.90
C GLN A 242 1.73 1.68 18.59
N HIS A 243 0.71 2.31 18.01
CA HIS A 243 0.09 3.52 18.58
C HIS A 243 -1.27 3.26 19.24
N GLY A 244 -1.77 2.01 19.21
CA GLY A 244 -3.04 1.65 19.83
C GLY A 244 -4.26 2.30 19.17
N LEU A 245 -4.13 2.76 17.91
CA LEU A 245 -5.23 3.41 17.19
C LEU A 245 -6.30 2.38 16.86
N LYS A 246 -7.39 2.38 17.64
CA LYS A 246 -8.46 1.36 17.56
C LYS A 246 -9.30 1.41 16.28
N ARG A 247 -9.32 2.53 15.55
CA ARG A 247 -10.14 2.66 14.34
C ARG A 247 -9.34 3.38 13.28
N VAL A 248 -9.23 2.77 12.10
CA VAL A 248 -8.56 3.38 10.95
C VAL A 248 -9.52 3.35 9.76
N MET A 249 -9.65 4.49 9.08
CA MET A 249 -10.37 4.59 7.83
C MET A 249 -9.36 4.68 6.69
N ILE A 250 -9.50 3.79 5.71
CA ILE A 250 -8.71 3.76 4.49
C ILE A 250 -9.64 4.13 3.33
N ILE A 251 -9.31 5.23 2.65
CA ILE A 251 -10.00 5.68 1.44
C ILE A 251 -9.05 5.46 0.26
N ASP A 252 -9.41 4.52 -0.61
CA ASP A 252 -8.70 4.22 -1.85
C ASP A 252 -9.43 4.86 -3.03
N PHE A 253 -8.81 5.89 -3.59
CA PHE A 253 -9.31 6.61 -4.77
C PHE A 253 -8.54 6.25 -6.04
N ASP A 254 -7.65 5.25 -6.00
CA ASP A 254 -7.01 4.74 -7.21
C ASP A 254 -8.07 4.19 -8.17
N VAL A 255 -7.82 4.34 -9.48
CA VAL A 255 -8.75 3.88 -10.51
C VAL A 255 -8.93 2.35 -10.50
N HIS A 256 -8.00 1.61 -9.89
CA HIS A 256 -8.08 0.17 -9.70
C HIS A 256 -8.55 -0.18 -8.29
N HIS A 257 -9.27 -1.30 -8.16
CA HIS A 257 -9.66 -1.81 -6.85
C HIS A 257 -8.42 -2.23 -6.04
N GLY A 258 -8.23 -1.65 -4.85
CA GLY A 258 -7.21 -2.08 -3.89
C GLY A 258 -7.52 -3.41 -3.21
N ASN A 259 -7.63 -4.49 -3.98
CA ASN A 259 -7.99 -5.84 -3.50
C ASN A 259 -7.02 -6.37 -2.43
N GLY A 260 -5.73 -6.04 -2.49
CA GLY A 260 -4.76 -6.45 -1.48
C GLY A 260 -5.05 -5.81 -0.11
N THR A 261 -5.45 -4.54 -0.12
CA THR A 261 -5.87 -3.84 1.11
C THR A 261 -7.19 -4.39 1.63
N CYS A 262 -8.13 -4.68 0.74
CA CYS A 262 -9.40 -5.34 1.07
C CYS A 262 -9.16 -6.69 1.77
N ASP A 263 -8.39 -7.58 1.15
CA ASP A 263 -8.11 -8.92 1.66
C ASP A 263 -7.37 -8.88 3.01
N ALA A 264 -6.48 -7.91 3.21
CA ALA A 264 -5.72 -7.75 4.46
C ALA A 264 -6.59 -7.42 5.69
N PHE A 265 -7.79 -6.86 5.47
CA PHE A 265 -8.66 -6.35 6.53
C PHE A 265 -10.11 -6.85 6.47
N TYR A 266 -10.41 -7.80 5.59
CA TYR A 266 -11.77 -8.29 5.35
C TYR A 266 -12.52 -8.68 6.65
N ASP A 267 -11.83 -9.33 7.59
CA ASP A 267 -12.40 -9.77 8.87
C ASP A 267 -12.13 -8.80 10.04
N ASP A 268 -11.57 -7.62 9.78
CA ASP A 268 -11.16 -6.66 10.82
C ASP A 268 -12.17 -5.51 10.99
N PRO A 269 -13.03 -5.55 12.02
CA PRO A 269 -14.06 -4.52 12.23
C PRO A 269 -13.50 -3.15 12.64
N ASP A 270 -12.22 -3.08 13.01
CA ASP A 270 -11.55 -1.85 13.43
C ASP A 270 -10.94 -1.09 12.23
N ILE A 271 -11.02 -1.65 11.01
CA ILE A 271 -10.60 -1.02 9.76
C ILE A 271 -11.83 -0.80 8.88
N PHE A 272 -12.08 0.45 8.49
CA PHE A 272 -13.08 0.75 7.47
C PHE A 272 -12.39 1.01 6.13
N PHE A 273 -12.60 0.12 5.16
CA PHE A 273 -12.07 0.28 3.80
C PHE A 273 -13.16 0.76 2.84
N LEU A 274 -12.84 1.82 2.10
CA LEU A 274 -13.67 2.41 1.06
C LEU A 274 -12.85 2.56 -0.21
N SER A 275 -13.29 1.96 -1.32
CA SER A 275 -12.63 2.13 -2.62
C SER A 275 -13.59 2.66 -3.68
N THR A 276 -13.16 3.66 -4.44
CA THR A 276 -13.81 4.08 -5.68
C THR A 276 -12.93 3.69 -6.86
N HIS A 277 -13.40 2.82 -7.75
CA HIS A 277 -12.57 2.31 -8.85
C HIS A 277 -13.39 2.06 -10.13
N GLN A 278 -12.72 2.05 -11.27
CA GLN A 278 -13.34 1.78 -12.56
C GLN A 278 -13.62 0.27 -12.72
N VAL A 279 -14.87 -0.06 -13.04
CA VAL A 279 -15.30 -1.39 -13.43
C VAL A 279 -15.90 -1.31 -14.83
N TYR A 280 -15.29 -2.00 -15.80
CA TYR A 280 -15.58 -1.93 -17.22
C TYR A 280 -15.48 -0.50 -17.80
N GLN A 281 -16.50 0.34 -17.64
CA GLN A 281 -16.50 1.76 -18.07
C GLN A 281 -17.22 2.68 -17.07
N THR A 282 -17.53 2.19 -15.87
CA THR A 282 -18.25 2.95 -14.83
C THR A 282 -17.42 3.03 -13.56
N ILE A 283 -17.44 4.18 -12.89
CA ILE A 283 -16.88 4.31 -11.54
C ILE A 283 -17.82 3.59 -10.58
N THR A 284 -17.29 2.61 -9.87
CA THR A 284 -18.00 1.83 -8.86
C THR A 284 -17.50 2.24 -7.48
N LEU A 285 -18.43 2.44 -6.55
CA LEU A 285 -18.13 2.60 -5.14
C LEU A 285 -18.21 1.24 -4.46
N HIS A 286 -17.10 0.76 -3.92
CA HIS A 286 -17.02 -0.45 -3.11
C HIS A 286 -16.86 -0.05 -1.64
N THR A 287 -17.97 -0.11 -0.91
CA THR A 287 -18.05 0.04 0.54
C THR A 287 -18.14 -1.36 1.14
N HIS A 288 -17.27 -1.67 2.10
CA HIS A 288 -17.07 -2.99 2.71
C HIS A 288 -16.14 -3.94 1.95
N CYS A 289 -15.01 -4.18 2.60
CA CYS A 289 -14.55 -5.50 2.96
C CYS A 289 -14.94 -5.61 4.45
#